data_AF-A0AAJ2X1I7-F1
#
_entry.id   AF-A0AAJ2X1I7-F1
#
_cell.length_a   1.000
_cell.length_b   1.000
_cell.length_c   1.000
_cell.angle_alpha   90.00
_cell.angle_beta   90.00
_cell.angle_gamma   90.00
#
_symmetry.space_group_name_H-M   'P 1'
#
loop_
_entity.id
_entity.type
_entity.pdbx_description
1 polymer ?
#
loop_
_entity_poly.entity_id
_entity_poly.type
_entity_poly.pdbx_seq_one_letter_code
_entity_poly.pdbx_strand_id
1 'polypeptide(L)' 'MSKQVLTFQDLRSLCAPNGPLPRLATVERWAQAQGIRYKYDGHGGIWTNIDALNAALGLRAVQEDDQYLIDLI' A
#
# COMPACT_ATOMS: atom_id res chain seq x y z
N MET A 1 18.90 1.75 2.42
CA MET A 1 17.85 2.79 2.39
C MET A 1 16.63 2.21 3.09
N SER A 2 16.10 2.91 4.10
CA SER A 2 15.09 2.38 5.02
C SER A 2 13.81 2.03 4.27
N LYS A 3 13.56 0.74 4.04
CA LYS A 3 12.31 0.22 3.45
C LYS A 3 11.21 0.42 4.49
N GLN A 4 10.64 1.62 4.54
CA GLN A 4 9.61 1.99 5.50
C GLN A 4 8.29 1.36 5.06
N VAL A 5 7.99 0.21 5.66
CA VAL A 5 6.72 -0.48 5.51
C VAL A 5 5.65 0.35 6.23
N LEU A 6 4.60 0.70 5.48
CA LEU A 6 3.37 1.30 5.99
C LEU A 6 2.39 0.20 6.34
N THR A 7 1.92 0.21 7.58
CA THR A 7 0.91 -0.72 8.05
C THR A 7 -0.49 -0.23 7.70
N PHE A 8 -1.49 -1.10 7.90
CA PHE A 8 -2.89 -0.73 7.72
C PHE A 8 -3.29 0.51 8.53
N GLN A 9 -2.74 0.68 9.73
CA GLN A 9 -3.04 1.81 10.60
C GLN A 9 -2.50 3.12 10.04
N ASP A 10 -1.32 3.09 9.43
CA ASP A 10 -0.74 4.25 8.75
C ASP A 10 -1.59 4.63 7.53
N LEU A 11 -1.98 3.64 6.73
CA LEU A 11 -2.84 3.86 5.56
C LEU A 11 -4.20 4.43 5.92
N ARG A 12 -4.79 4.01 7.05
CA ARG A 12 -6.04 4.60 7.57
C ARG A 12 -5.88 6.07 7.91
N SER A 13 -4.79 6.42 8.57
CA SER A 13 -4.49 7.81 8.94
C SER A 13 -4.28 8.68 7.71
N LEU A 14 -3.66 8.15 6.65
CA LEU A 14 -3.47 8.84 5.37
C LEU A 14 -4.75 8.96 4.56
N CYS A 15 -5.59 7.93 4.56
CA CYS A 15 -6.86 7.91 3.82
C CYS A 15 -7.90 8.87 4.39
N ALA A 16 -7.93 9.05 5.73
CA ALA A 16 -8.87 9.96 6.39
C ALA A 16 -8.17 10.72 7.53
N PRO A 17 -7.34 11.74 7.20
CA PRO A 17 -6.58 12.48 8.22
C PRO A 17 -7.47 13.27 9.19
N ASN A 18 -8.63 13.73 8.72
CA ASN A 18 -9.56 14.56 9.49
C ASN A 18 -10.95 13.89 9.66
N GLY A 19 -11.05 12.57 9.48
CA GLY A 19 -12.33 11.85 9.38
C GLY A 19 -12.42 10.60 10.25
N PRO A 20 -13.59 9.93 10.26
CA PRO A 20 -13.76 8.66 10.94
C PRO A 20 -12.82 7.61 10.34
N LEU A 21 -12.23 6.79 11.21
CA LEU A 21 -11.25 5.78 10.81
C LEU A 21 -11.84 4.82 9.76
N PRO A 22 -11.34 4.84 8.52
CA PRO A 22 -11.95 4.11 7.42
C PRO A 22 -11.78 2.60 7.64
N ARG A 23 -12.80 1.85 7.20
CA ARG A 23 -12.73 0.37 7.19
C ARG A 23 -11.72 -0.10 6.16
N LEU A 24 -11.26 -1.34 6.29
CA LEU A 24 -10.33 -1.98 5.34
C LEU A 24 -10.78 -1.78 3.88
N ALA A 25 -12.03 -2.12 3.58
CA ALA A 25 -12.61 -1.96 2.24
C ALA A 25 -12.52 -0.53 1.68
N THR A 26 -12.63 0.49 2.54
CA THR A 26 -12.49 1.89 2.13
C THR A 26 -11.04 2.21 1.81
N VAL A 27 -10.10 1.74 2.62
CA VAL A 27 -8.65 1.93 2.41
C VAL A 27 -8.20 1.15 1.17
N GLU A 28 -8.69 -0.07 0.96
CA GLU A 28 -8.42 -0.87 -0.25
C GLU A 28 -8.91 -0.17 -1.50
N ARG A 29 -10.15 0.33 -1.48
CA ARG A 29 -10.71 1.08 -2.62
C ARG A 29 -9.96 2.37 -2.88
N TRP A 30 -9.56 3.08 -1.83
CA TRP A 30 -8.70 4.26 -1.94
C TRP A 30 -7.34 3.89 -2.53
N ALA A 31 -6.70 2.83 -2.03
CA ALA A 31 -5.41 2.36 -2.52
C ALA A 31 -5.49 1.97 -4.01
N GLN A 32 -6.54 1.25 -4.41
CA GLN A 32 -6.79 0.93 -5.82
C GLN A 32 -7.03 2.19 -6.66
N ALA A 33 -7.81 3.15 -6.17
CA ALA A 33 -8.09 4.40 -6.89
C ALA A 33 -6.84 5.26 -7.07
N GLN A 34 -5.89 5.20 -6.13
CA GLN A 34 -4.59 5.87 -6.23
C GLN A 34 -3.55 5.05 -7.01
N GLY A 35 -3.79 3.76 -7.25
CA GLY A 35 -2.80 2.86 -7.87
C GLY A 35 -1.71 2.37 -6.90
N ILE A 36 -1.95 2.44 -5.60
CA ILE A 36 -1.01 1.98 -4.55
C ILE A 36 -0.97 0.46 -4.56
N ARG A 37 0.22 -0.10 -4.79
CA ARG A 37 0.45 -1.55 -4.65
C ARG A 37 0.46 -1.91 -3.16
N TYR A 38 -0.42 -2.80 -2.73
CA TYR A 38 -0.48 -3.30 -1.36
C TYR A 38 -0.43 -4.83 -1.33
N LYS A 39 -0.04 -5.38 -0.19
CA LYS A 39 -0.06 -6.82 0.11
C LYS A 39 -0.89 -7.06 1.38
N TYR A 40 -1.46 -8.26 1.50
CA TYR A 40 -2.17 -8.65 2.71
C TYR A 40 -1.19 -9.17 3.77
N ASP A 41 -1.45 -8.85 5.03
CA ASP A 41 -0.62 -9.27 6.18
C ASP A 41 -1.01 -10.64 6.76
N GLY A 42 -2.02 -11.30 6.19
CA GLY A 42 -2.55 -12.59 6.67
C GLY A 42 -3.45 -12.50 7.92
N HIS A 43 -3.54 -11.34 8.56
CA HIS A 43 -4.42 -11.05 9.70
C HIS A 43 -5.67 -10.24 9.31
N GLY A 44 -5.89 -10.02 8.01
CA GLY A 44 -6.99 -9.21 7.49
C GLY A 44 -6.65 -7.72 7.38
N GLY A 45 -5.39 -7.35 7.48
CA GLY A 45 -4.86 -6.03 7.16
C GLY A 45 -4.17 -5.99 5.81
N ILE A 46 -3.93 -4.78 5.33
CA ILE A 46 -3.05 -4.53 4.17
C ILE A 46 -1.82 -3.75 4.63
N TRP A 47 -0.70 -4.01 3.99
CA TRP A 47 0.53 -3.26 4.17
C TRP A 47 1.06 -2.85 2.80
N THR A 48 1.76 -1.72 2.76
CA THR A 48 2.44 -1.23 1.57
C THR A 48 3.80 -0.67 1.96
N ASN A 49 4.59 -0.23 0.99
CA ASN A 49 5.87 0.43 1.23
C ASN A 49 5.73 1.91 0.87
N ILE A 50 6.46 2.81 1.55
CA ILE A 50 6.43 4.24 1.23
C ILE A 50 6.77 4.50 -0.25
N ASP A 51 7.67 3.70 -0.84
CA ASP A 51 8.01 3.82 -2.27
C ASP A 51 6.81 3.50 -3.18
N ALA A 52 6.04 2.46 -2.86
CA ALA A 52 4.84 2.10 -3.62
C ALA A 52 3.72 3.14 -3.47
N LEU A 53 3.59 3.75 -2.28
CA LEU A 53 2.69 4.87 -2.05
C LEU A 53 3.12 6.11 -2.85
N ASN A 54 4.41 6.47 -2.81
CA ASN A 54 4.94 7.63 -3.52
C ASN A 54 4.87 7.48 -5.04
N ALA A 55 5.05 6.26 -5.55
CA ALA A 55 4.87 5.95 -6.97
C ALA A 55 3.41 6.13 -7.41
N ALA A 56 2.46 5.70 -6.58
CA ALA A 56 1.03 5.86 -6.84
C ALA A 56 0.56 7.31 -6.80
N LEU A 57 1.10 8.12 -5.89
CA LEU A 57 0.83 9.55 -5.80
C LEU A 57 1.53 10.38 -6.88
N GLY A 58 2.34 9.75 -7.75
CA GLY A 58 3.11 10.45 -8.79
C GLY A 58 4.25 11.32 -8.25
N LEU A 59 4.61 11.16 -6.97
CA LEU A 59 5.61 11.99 -6.29
C LEU A 59 7.05 11.49 -6.48
N ARG A 60 7.26 10.23 -6.90
CA ARG A 60 8.56 9.70 -7.36
C ARG A 60 8.41 8.36 -8.07
N ALA A 61 9.24 8.17 -9.09
CA ALA A 61 9.15 7.12 -10.09
C ALA A 61 9.04 5.70 -9.55
N VAL A 62 8.20 4.94 -10.26
CA VAL A 62 8.11 3.48 -10.29
C VAL A 62 9.49 2.83 -10.11
N GLN A 63 9.70 2.20 -8.94
CA GLN A 63 10.62 1.08 -8.84
C GLN A 63 9.79 -0.18 -9.05
N GLU A 64 9.85 -0.70 -10.27
CA GLU A 64 9.45 -2.06 -10.60
C GLU A 64 10.30 -3.01 -9.74
N ASP A 65 9.74 -3.43 -8.60
CA ASP A 65 10.28 -4.58 -7.87
C ASP A 65 9.82 -5.83 -8.63
N ASP A 66 10.75 -6.29 -9.47
CA ASP A 66 10.74 -7.51 -10.27
C ASP A 66 10.49 -8.77 -9.41
N GLN A 67 10.04 -9.84 -10.08
CA GLN A 67 10.05 -11.24 -9.63
C GLN A 67 9.19 -11.70 -8.44
N TYR A 68 7.99 -12.17 -8.77
CA TYR A 68 7.55 -13.49 -8.29
C TYR A 68 7.22 -14.39 -9.49
N LEU A 69 8.25 -14.70 -10.29
CA LEU A 69 8.28 -15.94 -11.07
C LEU A 69 8.89 -17.00 -10.14
N ILE A 70 8.03 -17.72 -9.44
CA ILE A 70 8.37 -19.07 -9.01
C ILE A 70 7.58 -19.98 -9.93
N ASP A 71 8.12 -20.15 -11.12
CA ASP A 71 7.86 -21.32 -11.95
C ASP A 71 8.50 -22.49 -11.19
N LEU A 72 7.69 -23.31 -10.52
CA LEU A 72 8.16 -24.56 -9.94
C LEU A 72 7.66 -25.69 -10.84
N ILE A 73 8.50 -26.02 -11.81
CA ILE A 73 8.51 -27.30 -12.53
C ILE A 73 9.03 -28.39 -11.59
#